data_AF-A0A8J7FKA8-F1
#
_entry.id   AF-A0A8J7FKA8-F1
#
_cell.length_a   1.000
_cell.length_b   1.000
_cell.length_c   1.000
_cell.angle_alpha   90.00
_cell.angle_beta   90.00
_cell.angle_gamma   90.00
#
_symmetry.space_group_name_H-M   'P 1'
#
loop_
_entity.id
_entity.type
_entity.pdbx_description
1 polymer ?
#
loop_
_entity_poly.entity_id
_entity_poly.type
_entity_poly.pdbx_seq_one_letter_code
_entity_poly.pdbx_strand_id
1 'polypeptide(L)'
;MNYIWFGTLLTCTLVLTGCNDSTPNDKADGKALFAHYCESCHGQTGNGKFLQGIPANAHTALTRQEVINLVLYGRDDKPAMPNFRKQLSPRQAQKVADYLLFTLKAQ
;
A
#
# COMPACT_ATOMS: atom_id res chain seq x y z
N MET A 1 42.04 -0.14 51.72
CA MET A 1 42.56 1.23 51.46
C MET A 1 42.51 1.45 49.96
N ASN A 2 41.88 2.56 49.56
CA ASN A 2 41.88 3.18 48.22
C ASN A 2 40.79 2.74 47.23
N TYR A 3 39.78 3.61 47.18
CA TYR A 3 38.69 3.69 46.20
C TYR A 3 39.18 4.39 44.93
N ILE A 4 38.73 3.94 43.74
CA ILE A 4 38.56 4.86 42.61
C ILE A 4 37.24 4.54 41.90
N TRP A 5 36.46 5.61 41.83
CA TRP A 5 35.13 5.79 41.29
C TRP A 5 35.26 6.01 39.77
N PHE A 6 34.70 5.12 38.95
CA PHE A 6 34.35 5.40 37.55
C PHE A 6 32.88 4.97 37.44
N GLY A 7 31.93 5.88 37.55
CA GLY A 7 31.77 6.92 36.55
C GLY A 7 30.92 6.31 35.44
N THR A 8 29.60 6.46 35.58
CA THR A 8 28.58 6.45 34.53
C THR A 8 29.11 6.19 33.12
N LEU A 9 28.62 5.13 32.49
CA LEU A 9 28.11 5.21 31.12
C LEU A 9 27.16 4.03 30.93
N LEU A 10 25.94 4.22 31.45
CA LEU A 10 24.75 3.61 30.89
C LEU A 10 24.66 4.14 29.45
N THR A 11 25.40 3.53 28.52
CA THR A 11 25.23 3.80 27.11
C THR A 11 23.88 3.20 26.76
N CYS A 12 22.85 4.03 26.93
CA CYS A 12 21.60 3.90 26.22
C CYS A 12 21.97 4.05 24.74
N THR A 13 22.40 2.95 24.13
CA THR A 13 22.58 2.87 22.69
C THR A 13 21.20 3.13 22.12
N LEU A 14 20.96 4.37 21.70
CA LEU A 14 19.87 4.72 20.82
C LEU A 14 20.01 3.80 19.62
N VAL A 15 19.26 2.70 19.63
CA VAL A 15 18.99 1.96 18.42
C VAL A 15 18.08 2.88 17.63
N LEU A 16 18.67 3.67 16.74
CA LEU A 16 17.96 4.32 15.65
C LEU A 16 17.49 3.20 14.71
N THR A 17 16.47 2.45 15.13
CA THR A 17 15.64 1.69 14.19
C THR A 17 14.97 2.73 13.30
N GLY A 18 15.63 3.04 12.18
CA GLY A 18 15.01 3.78 11.10
C GLY A 18 13.81 2.97 10.62
N CYS A 19 12.60 3.48 10.83
CA CYS A 19 11.43 2.97 10.14
C CYS A 19 11.66 3.22 8.65
N ASN A 20 12.03 2.18 7.90
CA ASN A 20 12.05 2.21 6.44
C ASN A 20 10.60 2.19 5.96
N ASP A 21 9.88 3.31 6.13
CA ASP A 21 8.61 3.55 5.47
C ASP A 21 8.89 3.68 3.98
N SER A 22 8.88 2.53 3.31
CA SER A 22 9.21 2.39 1.90
C SER A 22 7.99 2.79 1.08
N THR A 23 7.60 4.07 1.15
CA THR A 23 6.54 4.60 0.30
C THR A 23 6.97 4.41 -1.16
N PRO A 24 6.19 3.72 -2.00
CA PRO A 24 6.59 3.45 -3.37
C PRO A 24 6.87 4.75 -4.13
N ASN A 25 8.08 4.89 -4.67
CA ASN A 25 8.45 6.03 -5.50
C ASN A 25 7.78 5.95 -6.90
N ASP A 26 7.94 6.99 -7.72
CA ASP A 26 7.31 7.05 -9.05
C ASP A 26 7.71 5.90 -10.00
N LYS A 27 8.84 5.25 -9.75
CA LYS A 27 9.33 4.12 -10.55
C LYS A 27 8.70 2.80 -10.15
N ALA A 28 8.05 2.71 -8.98
CA ALA A 28 7.37 1.50 -8.53
C ALA A 28 6.41 0.96 -9.60
N ASP A 29 6.41 -0.35 -9.79
CA ASP A 29 5.50 -1.03 -10.71
C ASP A 29 4.11 -1.23 -10.08
N GLY A 30 3.16 -1.70 -10.88
CA GLY A 30 1.78 -1.91 -10.41
C GLY A 30 1.66 -2.96 -9.31
N LYS A 31 2.54 -3.97 -9.29
CA LYS A 31 2.55 -5.02 -8.27
C LYS A 31 2.99 -4.47 -6.92
N ALA A 32 4.09 -3.72 -6.88
CA ALA A 32 4.58 -3.07 -5.66
C ALA A 32 3.57 -2.06 -5.11
N LEU A 33 2.95 -1.27 -5.99
CA LEU A 33 1.89 -0.34 -5.61
C LEU A 33 0.67 -1.07 -5.04
N PHE A 34 0.22 -2.16 -5.68
CA PHE A 34 -0.90 -2.95 -5.19
C PHE A 34 -0.62 -3.59 -3.83
N ALA A 35 0.57 -4.18 -3.66
CA ALA A 35 0.99 -4.78 -2.40
C ALA A 35 1.01 -3.75 -1.25
N HIS A 36 1.47 -2.54 -1.52
CA HIS A 36 1.55 -1.48 -0.52
C HIS A 36 0.18 -0.87 -0.16
N TYR A 37 -0.66 -0.56 -1.16
CA TYR A 37 -1.88 0.22 -0.95
C TYR A 37 -3.18 -0.60 -0.91
N CYS A 38 -3.22 -1.78 -1.51
CA CYS A 38 -4.48 -2.48 -1.82
C CYS A 38 -4.59 -3.87 -1.18
N GLU A 39 -3.47 -4.58 -1.06
CA GLU A 39 -3.41 -6.00 -0.69
C GLU A 39 -3.99 -6.30 0.69
N SER A 40 -3.79 -5.43 1.68
CA SER A 40 -4.28 -5.65 3.06
C SER A 40 -5.81 -5.89 3.12
N CYS A 41 -6.55 -5.22 2.24
CA CYS A 41 -7.99 -5.36 2.09
C CYS A 41 -8.34 -6.37 1.00
N HIS A 42 -7.82 -6.19 -0.22
CA HIS A 42 -8.22 -6.96 -1.40
C HIS A 42 -7.52 -8.32 -1.55
N GLY A 43 -6.57 -8.63 -0.66
CA GLY A 43 -5.78 -9.85 -0.68
C GLY A 43 -4.68 -9.83 -1.73
N GLN A 44 -3.66 -10.65 -1.53
CA GLN A 44 -2.47 -10.74 -2.40
C GLN A 44 -2.84 -11.12 -3.85
N THR A 45 -3.82 -12.00 -4.02
CA THR A 45 -4.34 -12.43 -5.32
C THR A 45 -5.40 -11.48 -5.88
N GLY A 46 -5.79 -10.44 -5.14
CA GLY A 46 -6.87 -9.54 -5.53
C GLY A 46 -8.26 -10.18 -5.54
N ASN A 47 -8.47 -11.33 -4.89
CA ASN A 47 -9.80 -11.99 -4.81
C ASN A 47 -10.78 -11.31 -3.84
N GLY A 48 -10.33 -10.31 -3.10
CA GLY A 48 -11.15 -9.63 -2.12
C GLY A 48 -11.51 -10.51 -0.93
N LYS A 49 -12.47 -10.04 -0.14
CA LYS A 49 -13.02 -10.73 1.03
C LYS A 49 -14.54 -10.56 0.97
N PHE A 50 -15.21 -11.45 0.24
CA PHE A 50 -16.64 -11.32 -0.07
C PHE A 50 -17.52 -11.14 1.18
N LEU A 51 -17.27 -11.93 2.23
CA LEU A 51 -18.03 -11.84 3.50
C LEU A 51 -17.82 -10.50 4.24
N GLN A 52 -16.78 -9.75 3.90
CA GLN A 52 -16.48 -8.42 4.45
C GLN A 52 -16.87 -7.29 3.46
N GLY A 53 -17.52 -7.63 2.34
CA GLY A 53 -17.93 -6.67 1.31
C GLY A 53 -16.78 -6.12 0.46
N ILE A 54 -15.57 -6.71 0.54
CA ILE A 54 -14.42 -6.27 -0.25
C ILE A 54 -14.43 -7.01 -1.60
N PRO A 55 -14.56 -6.31 -2.73
CA PRO A 55 -14.71 -6.95 -4.04
C PRO A 55 -13.40 -7.56 -4.55
N ALA A 56 -13.54 -8.52 -5.47
CA ALA A 56 -12.43 -9.09 -6.21
C ALA A 56 -11.95 -8.12 -7.30
N ASN A 57 -10.72 -7.64 -7.15
CA ASN A 57 -10.03 -6.82 -8.14
C ASN A 57 -9.63 -7.64 -9.39
N ALA A 58 -9.27 -8.92 -9.21
CA ALA A 58 -8.93 -9.82 -10.32
C ALA A 58 -10.10 -10.02 -11.31
N HIS A 59 -11.35 -9.88 -10.85
CA HIS A 59 -12.54 -10.05 -11.68
C HIS A 59 -13.33 -8.76 -11.84
N THR A 60 -12.69 -7.60 -11.69
CA THR A 60 -13.35 -6.31 -11.87
C THR A 60 -13.97 -6.19 -13.28
N ALA A 61 -15.16 -5.59 -13.32
CA ALA A 61 -15.86 -5.19 -14.54
C ALA A 61 -15.52 -3.74 -14.96
N LEU A 62 -14.77 -3.02 -14.11
CA LEU A 62 -14.38 -1.65 -14.39
C LEU A 62 -13.33 -1.60 -15.50
N THR A 63 -13.46 -0.59 -16.36
CA THR A 63 -12.43 -0.20 -17.32
C THR A 63 -11.20 0.37 -16.60
N ARG A 64 -10.09 0.44 -17.33
CA ARG A 64 -8.85 1.04 -16.84
C ARG A 64 -9.06 2.45 -16.26
N GLN A 65 -9.82 3.29 -16.96
CA GLN A 65 -10.07 4.67 -16.54
C GLN A 65 -10.97 4.75 -15.31
N GLU A 66 -11.97 3.87 -15.20
CA GLU A 66 -12.83 3.79 -14.02
C GLU A 66 -12.03 3.33 -12.79
N VAL A 67 -11.12 2.37 -12.93
CA VAL A 67 -10.21 1.97 -11.84
C VAL A 67 -9.34 3.14 -11.41
N ILE A 68 -8.73 3.86 -12.35
CA ILE A 68 -7.89 5.05 -12.04
C ILE A 68 -8.70 6.09 -11.27
N ASN A 69 -9.90 6.43 -11.75
CA ASN A 69 -10.75 7.42 -11.12
C ASN A 69 -11.20 6.98 -9.72
N LEU A 70 -11.59 5.71 -9.56
CA LEU A 70 -12.00 5.15 -8.28
C LEU A 70 -10.83 5.15 -7.27
N VAL A 71 -9.63 4.74 -7.67
CA VAL A 71 -8.45 4.73 -6.80
C VAL A 71 -8.07 6.14 -6.37
N LEU A 72 -8.10 7.11 -7.30
CA LEU A 72 -7.72 8.49 -6.98
C LEU A 72 -8.79 9.22 -6.19
N TYR A 73 -10.07 9.09 -6.54
CA TYR A 73 -11.12 9.96 -6.01
C TYR A 73 -12.14 9.26 -5.13
N GLY A 74 -12.19 7.92 -5.14
CA GLY A 74 -13.18 7.15 -4.40
C GLY A 74 -14.58 7.32 -4.98
N ARG A 75 -15.58 6.99 -4.17
CA ARG A 75 -16.99 7.18 -4.46
C ARG A 75 -17.76 7.40 -3.14
N ASP A 76 -18.69 8.34 -3.15
CA ASP A 76 -19.41 8.73 -1.92
C ASP A 76 -20.34 7.63 -1.41
N ASP A 77 -20.82 6.74 -2.29
CA ASP A 77 -21.67 5.60 -1.95
C ASP A 77 -20.90 4.38 -1.39
N LYS A 78 -19.55 4.39 -1.43
CA LYS A 78 -18.70 3.33 -0.86
C LYS A 78 -17.51 3.93 -0.08
N PRO A 79 -17.75 4.64 1.03
CA PRO A 79 -16.70 5.32 1.80
C PRO A 79 -15.71 4.35 2.47
N ALA A 80 -16.06 3.06 2.59
CA ALA A 80 -15.18 2.04 3.14
C ALA A 80 -13.92 1.79 2.29
N MET A 81 -13.96 2.08 0.99
CA MET A 81 -12.78 2.09 0.13
C MET A 81 -12.20 3.51 0.12
N PRO A 82 -11.04 3.76 0.76
CA PRO A 82 -10.42 5.08 0.75
C PRO A 82 -9.96 5.45 -0.66
N ASN A 83 -9.86 6.76 -0.89
CA ASN A 83 -9.18 7.27 -2.08
C ASN A 83 -7.71 7.59 -1.76
N PHE A 84 -6.89 7.63 -2.80
CA PHE A 84 -5.43 7.74 -2.69
C PHE A 84 -4.87 8.95 -3.47
N ARG A 85 -5.68 9.98 -3.77
CA ARG A 85 -5.23 11.18 -4.53
C ARG A 85 -3.98 11.83 -3.96
N LYS A 86 -3.83 11.81 -2.63
CA LYS A 86 -2.71 12.46 -1.93
C LYS A 86 -1.45 11.59 -1.88
N GLN A 87 -1.58 10.29 -2.17
CA GLN A 87 -0.51 9.29 -2.04
C GLN A 87 -0.05 8.73 -3.39
N LEU A 88 -0.94 8.70 -4.40
CA LEU A 88 -0.66 8.18 -5.73
C LEU A 88 -0.73 9.28 -6.78
N SER A 89 0.29 9.35 -7.62
CA SER A 89 0.22 10.13 -8.85
C SER A 89 -0.73 9.46 -9.86
N PRO A 90 -1.27 10.19 -10.85
CA PRO A 90 -2.08 9.60 -11.92
C PRO A 90 -1.36 8.47 -12.67
N ARG A 91 -0.03 8.58 -12.83
CA ARG A 91 0.80 7.54 -13.46
C ARG A 91 0.91 6.30 -12.59
N GLN A 92 0.98 6.43 -11.27
CA GLN A 92 0.99 5.27 -10.37
C GLN A 92 -0.40 4.59 -10.34
N ALA A 93 -1.49 5.37 -10.29
CA ALA A 93 -2.85 4.81 -10.38
C ALA A 93 -3.07 4.04 -11.70
N GLN A 94 -2.51 4.54 -12.81
CA GLN A 94 -2.48 3.83 -14.10
C GLN A 94 -1.78 2.47 -14.00
N LYS A 95 -0.60 2.42 -13.37
CA LYS A 95 0.14 1.16 -13.16
C LYS A 95 -0.64 0.17 -12.29
N VAL A 96 -1.35 0.64 -11.26
CA VAL A 96 -2.25 -0.21 -10.46
C VAL A 96 -3.36 -0.77 -11.35
N ALA A 97 -4.04 0.06 -12.14
CA ALA A 97 -5.09 -0.39 -13.05
C ALA A 97 -4.58 -1.42 -14.06
N ASP A 98 -3.38 -1.22 -14.61
CA ASP A 98 -2.74 -2.17 -15.53
C ASP A 98 -2.44 -3.51 -14.85
N TYR A 99 -1.92 -3.49 -13.63
CA TYR A 99 -1.66 -4.70 -12.87
C TYR A 99 -2.95 -5.50 -12.60
N LEU A 100 -4.04 -4.82 -12.23
CA LEU A 100 -5.35 -5.47 -12.05
C LEU A 100 -5.84 -6.14 -13.34
N LEU A 101 -5.84 -5.40 -14.45
CA LEU A 101 -6.51 -5.82 -15.68
C LEU A 101 -5.70 -6.81 -16.52
N PHE A 102 -4.38 -6.73 -16.47
CA PHE A 102 -3.50 -7.54 -17.33
C PHE A 102 -2.69 -8.58 -16.58
N THR A 103 -2.56 -8.47 -15.24
CA THR A 103 -1.82 -9.45 -14.44
C THR A 103 -2.76 -10.25 -13.54
N LEU A 104 -3.52 -9.61 -12.65
CA LEU A 104 -4.38 -10.33 -11.71
C LEU A 104 -5.58 -11.01 -12.39
N LYS A 105 -6.18 -10.38 -13.41
CA LYS A 105 -7.31 -10.97 -14.15
C LYS A 105 -6.93 -12.18 -15.03
N ALA A 106 -5.65 -12.33 -15.34
CA ALA A 106 -5.14 -13.42 -16.16
C ALA A 106 -4.76 -14.68 -15.34
N GLN A 107 -4.86 -14.61 -14.01
CA GLN A 107 -4.59 -15.70 -13.06
C GLN A 107 -5.90 -16.38 -12.65
#